data_AF-A0A3R7VPG1-F1
#
_entry.id   AF-A0A3R7VPG1-F1
#
_cell.length_a   1.000
_cell.length_b   1.000
_cell.length_c   1.000
_cell.angle_alpha   90.00
_cell.angle_beta   90.00
_cell.angle_gamma   90.00
#
_symmetry.space_group_name_H-M   'P 1'
#
loop_
_entity.id
_entity.type
_entity.pdbx_description
1 polymer ?
#
loop_
_entity_poly.entity_id
_entity_poly.type
_entity_poly.pdbx_seq_one_letter_code
_entity_poly.pdbx_strand_id
1 'polypeptide(L)'
;MSATMRDHILKSRYLLPGEETFSDLCRRVADAVGRDETEREVFFRMLERCRFLPNSPALMNAGTASSQLAACFVLPVGSTVPEIFESMKQGAVIQVSGG
;
A
#
# COMPACT_ATOMS: atom_id res chain seq x y z
N MET A 1 30.00 3.57 3.03
CA MET A 1 29.23 4.25 1.95
C MET A 1 27.93 4.73 2.57
N SER A 2 27.68 6.04 2.57
CA SER A 2 26.44 6.61 3.12
C SER A 2 25.27 6.03 2.33
N ALA A 3 24.40 5.25 2.99
CA ALA A 3 23.14 4.84 2.40
C ALA A 3 22.40 6.11 1.99
N THR A 4 21.99 6.21 0.72
CA THR A 4 21.28 7.41 0.28
C THR A 4 19.97 7.53 1.06
N MET A 5 19.48 8.75 1.28
CA MET A 5 18.20 8.98 1.99
C MET A 5 17.07 8.11 1.44
N ARG A 6 17.08 7.84 0.12
CA ARG A 6 16.18 6.90 -0.55
C ARG A 6 16.28 5.49 0.02
N ASP A 7 17.48 4.93 0.12
CA ASP A 7 17.67 3.54 0.56
C ASP A 7 17.26 3.39 2.02
N HIS A 8 17.49 4.43 2.84
CA HIS A 8 16.99 4.46 4.22
C HIS A 8 15.46 4.49 4.28
N ILE A 9 14.79 5.30 3.47
CA ILE A 9 13.33 5.36 3.41
C ILE A 9 12.74 4.03 2.93
N LEU A 10 13.31 3.43 1.87
CA LEU A 10 12.87 2.14 1.36
C LEU A 10 12.94 1.06 2.43
N LYS A 11 14.09 0.92 3.10
CA LYS A 11 14.29 -0.07 4.16
C LYS A 11 13.42 0.17 5.40
N SER A 12 13.21 1.42 5.78
CA SER A 12 12.45 1.75 7.00
C SER A 12 10.94 1.68 6.84
N ARG A 13 10.43 1.77 5.60
CA ARG A 13 8.98 1.94 5.34
C ARG A 13 8.37 0.92 4.41
N TYR A 14 9.09 0.41 3.41
CA TYR A 14 8.48 -0.25 2.24
C TYR A 14 9.00 -1.66 1.96
N LEU A 15 10.28 -1.93 2.24
CA LEU A 15 10.86 -3.26 2.02
C LEU A 15 10.44 -4.23 3.13
N LEU A 16 9.95 -5.39 2.72
CA LEU A 16 9.61 -6.50 3.62
C LEU A 16 10.85 -7.37 3.90
N PRO A 17 10.82 -8.24 4.93
CA PRO A 17 11.88 -9.20 5.17
C PRO A 17 12.16 -10.05 3.92
N GLY A 18 13.42 -10.01 3.43
CA GLY A 18 13.85 -10.69 2.21
C GLY A 18 13.95 -9.79 0.98
N GLU A 19 13.41 -8.57 1.02
CA GLU A 19 13.57 -7.57 -0.04
C GLU A 19 14.78 -6.67 0.25
N GLU A 20 15.65 -6.48 -0.75
CA GLU A 20 16.87 -5.68 -0.58
C GLU A 20 16.82 -4.38 -1.40
N THR A 21 16.08 -4.39 -2.50
CA THR A 21 16.09 -3.35 -3.52
C THR A 21 14.70 -2.82 -3.83
N PHE A 22 14.66 -1.64 -4.46
CA PHE A 22 13.41 -1.09 -5.00
C PHE A 22 12.77 -2.01 -6.06
N SER A 23 13.59 -2.76 -6.80
CA SER A 23 13.09 -3.72 -7.81
C SER A 23 12.32 -4.86 -7.16
N ASP A 24 12.77 -5.36 -6.00
CA ASP A 24 12.08 -6.43 -5.27
C ASP A 24 10.67 -5.99 -4.84
N LEU A 25 10.59 -4.79 -4.26
CA LEU A 25 9.31 -4.12 -3.94
C LEU A 25 8.42 -3.99 -5.20
N CYS A 26 8.98 -3.49 -6.31
CA CYS A 26 8.23 -3.32 -7.55
C CYS A 26 7.69 -4.66 -8.07
N ARG A 27 8.49 -5.73 -7.97
CA ARG A 27 8.12 -7.08 -8.39
C ARG A 27 6.96 -7.60 -7.55
N ARG A 28 7.07 -7.55 -6.22
CA ARG A 28 5.98 -7.95 -5.32
C ARG A 28 4.68 -7.21 -5.61
N VAL A 29 4.75 -5.87 -5.74
CA VAL A 29 3.56 -5.05 -5.99
C VAL A 29 2.94 -5.42 -7.35
N ALA A 30 3.76 -5.55 -8.40
CA ALA A 30 3.29 -5.92 -9.73
C ALA A 30 2.63 -7.31 -9.75
N ASP A 31 3.24 -8.29 -9.10
CA ASP A 31 2.74 -9.67 -9.03
C ASP A 31 1.41 -9.76 -8.27
N ALA A 32 1.25 -8.93 -7.24
CA ALA A 32 0.04 -8.88 -6.43
C ALA A 32 -1.15 -8.20 -7.14
N VAL A 33 -0.90 -7.20 -8.00
CA VAL A 33 -1.98 -6.44 -8.66
C VAL A 33 -2.26 -6.88 -10.10
N GLY A 34 -1.29 -7.51 -10.78
CA GLY A 34 -1.43 -8.01 -12.14
C GLY A 34 -2.20 -9.32 -12.20
N ARG A 35 -3.18 -9.42 -13.11
CA ARG A 35 -4.05 -10.60 -13.24
C ARG A 35 -3.37 -11.77 -13.95
N ASP A 36 -2.49 -11.46 -14.90
CA ASP A 36 -1.73 -12.41 -15.68
C ASP A 36 -0.28 -11.94 -15.86
N GLU A 37 0.55 -12.78 -16.48
CA GLU A 37 1.97 -12.51 -16.69
C GLU A 37 2.21 -11.23 -17.50
N THR A 38 1.34 -10.91 -18.45
CA THR A 38 1.50 -9.73 -19.30
C THR A 38 1.28 -8.46 -18.47
N GLU A 39 0.23 -8.43 -17.65
CA GLU A 39 -0.04 -7.30 -16.76
C GLU A 39 1.05 -7.11 -15.71
N ARG A 40 1.52 -8.21 -15.10
CA ARG A 40 2.61 -8.16 -14.10
C ARG A 40 3.87 -7.53 -14.69
N GLU A 41 4.26 -7.91 -15.90
CA GLU A 41 5.42 -7.33 -16.58
C GLU A 41 5.21 -5.86 -17.00
N VAL A 42 3.98 -5.46 -17.34
CA VAL A 42 3.67 -4.05 -17.59
C VAL A 42 3.79 -3.22 -16.31
N PHE A 43 3.16 -3.67 -15.22
CA PHE A 43 3.20 -2.97 -13.94
C PHE A 43 4.62 -2.89 -13.38
N PHE A 44 5.37 -4.00 -13.39
CA PHE A 44 6.76 -4.04 -12.93
C PHE A 44 7.60 -2.96 -13.64
N ARG A 45 7.55 -2.93 -14.98
CA ARG A 45 8.30 -1.94 -15.77
C ARG A 45 7.84 -0.50 -15.54
N MET A 46 6.56 -0.26 -15.25
CA MET A 46 6.06 1.07 -14.91
C MET A 46 6.57 1.54 -13.54
N LEU A 47 6.55 0.67 -12.54
CA LEU A 47 7.00 0.94 -11.17
C LEU A 47 8.51 1.13 -11.11
N GLU A 48 9.29 0.19 -11.68
CA GLU A 48 10.75 0.21 -11.65
C GLU A 48 11.31 1.47 -12.31
N ARG A 49 10.67 1.93 -13.40
CA ARG A 49 11.04 3.17 -14.11
C ARG A 49 10.41 4.43 -13.51
N CYS A 50 9.71 4.31 -12.37
CA CYS A 50 8.99 5.38 -11.70
C CYS A 50 8.04 6.18 -12.62
N ARG A 51 7.48 5.54 -13.65
CA ARG A 51 6.47 6.17 -14.54
C ARG A 51 5.12 6.29 -13.85
N PHE A 52 4.88 5.42 -12.90
CA PHE A 52 3.73 5.40 -12.01
C PHE A 52 4.19 4.85 -10.67
N LEU A 53 3.72 5.44 -9.58
CA LEU A 53 3.87 4.89 -8.23
C LEU A 53 2.51 4.93 -7.55
N PRO A 54 2.00 3.81 -7.04
CA PRO A 54 0.76 3.80 -6.28
C PRO A 54 1.00 4.44 -4.90
N ASN A 55 -0.07 4.62 -4.13
CA ASN A 55 0.00 5.19 -2.79
C ASN A 55 0.87 4.33 -1.84
N SER A 56 1.20 4.87 -0.67
CA SER A 56 2.03 4.15 0.31
C SER A 56 1.44 2.83 0.79
N PRO A 57 0.14 2.72 1.15
CA PRO A 57 -0.45 1.44 1.54
C PRO A 57 -0.33 0.36 0.47
N ALA A 58 -0.52 0.69 -0.80
CA ALA A 58 -0.34 -0.26 -1.88
C ALA A 58 1.12 -0.77 -1.96
N LEU A 59 2.11 0.11 -1.81
CA LEU A 59 3.52 -0.30 -1.79
C LEU A 59 3.86 -1.16 -0.55
N MET A 60 3.33 -0.80 0.61
CA MET A 60 3.60 -1.48 1.88
C MET A 60 2.91 -2.85 1.98
N ASN A 61 1.69 -2.97 1.49
CA ASN A 61 0.79 -4.08 1.83
C ASN A 61 0.50 -5.05 0.67
N ALA A 62 0.74 -4.67 -0.59
CA ALA A 62 0.50 -5.56 -1.73
C ALA A 62 1.32 -6.85 -1.60
N GLY A 63 0.66 -7.99 -1.81
CA GLY A 63 1.28 -9.32 -1.67
C GLY A 63 1.48 -9.78 -0.23
N THR A 64 0.95 -9.06 0.76
CA THR A 64 0.99 -9.46 2.18
C THR A 64 -0.35 -10.00 2.66
N ALA A 65 -0.38 -10.58 3.87
CA ALA A 65 -1.63 -10.98 4.52
C ALA A 65 -2.57 -9.79 4.82
N SER A 66 -2.01 -8.58 5.01
CA SER A 66 -2.80 -7.35 5.07
C SER A 66 -3.09 -6.88 3.66
N SER A 67 -4.33 -7.01 3.19
CA SER A 67 -4.72 -6.64 1.82
C SER A 67 -5.29 -5.23 1.71
N GLN A 68 -5.10 -4.38 2.73
CA GLN A 68 -5.58 -2.99 2.66
C GLN A 68 -4.65 -2.14 1.78
N LEU A 69 -5.05 -1.92 0.53
CA LEU A 69 -4.30 -1.11 -0.44
C LEU A 69 -4.83 0.33 -0.55
N ALA A 70 -6.01 0.60 0.03
CA ALA A 70 -6.58 1.95 0.06
C ALA A 70 -5.94 2.78 1.18
N ALA A 71 -5.80 4.08 0.95
CA ALA A 71 -5.19 5.01 1.89
C ALA A 71 -6.18 6.00 2.52
N CYS A 72 -7.36 6.15 1.93
CA CYS A 72 -8.32 7.16 2.33
C CYS A 72 -9.72 6.57 2.29
N PHE A 73 -10.47 6.82 3.36
CA PHE A 73 -11.85 6.41 3.52
C PHE A 73 -12.72 7.64 3.78
N VAL A 74 -13.92 7.61 3.20
CA VAL A 74 -14.92 8.64 3.45
C VAL A 74 -16.14 7.94 4.02
N LEU A 75 -16.50 8.32 5.25
CA LEU A 75 -17.66 7.77 5.94
C LEU A 75 -18.78 8.81 5.95
N PRO A 76 -20.02 8.43 5.59
CA PRO A 76 -21.16 9.30 5.83
C PRO A 76 -21.38 9.45 7.33
N VAL A 77 -21.76 10.66 7.76
CA VAL A 77 -22.11 10.95 9.16
C VAL A 77 -23.58 11.35 9.19
N GLY A 78 -24.40 10.53 9.86
CA GLY A 78 -25.83 10.81 10.03
C GLY A 78 -26.10 11.89 11.07
N SER A 79 -27.36 12.27 11.20
CA SER A 79 -27.79 13.38 12.08
C SER A 79 -28.34 12.91 13.42
N THR A 80 -28.54 11.60 13.59
CA THR A 80 -28.98 11.01 14.86
C THR A 80 -27.81 10.46 15.67
N VAL A 81 -27.96 10.39 16.99
CA VAL A 81 -26.93 9.85 17.88
C VAL A 81 -26.49 8.43 17.48
N PRO A 82 -27.39 7.46 17.20
CA PRO A 82 -26.97 6.13 16.77
C PRO A 82 -26.13 6.12 15.49
N GLU A 83 -26.49 6.95 14.50
CA GLU A 83 -25.75 7.06 13.25
C GLU A 83 -24.36 7.66 13.45
N ILE A 84 -24.24 8.70 14.29
CA ILE A 84 -22.93 9.30 14.63
C ILE A 84 -22.00 8.24 15.26
N PHE A 85 -22.50 7.46 16.22
CA PHE A 85 -21.71 6.41 16.86
C PHE A 85 -21.35 5.27 15.91
N GLU A 86 -22.21 4.94 14.94
CA GLU A 86 -21.85 3.95 13.91
C GLU A 86 -20.72 4.47 13.00
N SER A 87 -20.76 5.73 12.56
CA SER A 87 -19.65 6.33 11.80
C SER A 87 -18.33 6.32 12.59
N MET A 88 -18.39 6.62 13.89
CA MET A 88 -17.20 6.54 14.77
C MET A 88 -16.66 5.12 14.89
N LYS A 89 -17.55 4.14 15.07
CA LYS A 89 -17.18 2.72 15.13
C LYS A 89 -16.54 2.25 13.82
N GLN A 90 -17.10 2.63 12.68
CA GLN A 90 -16.51 2.32 11.37
C GLN A 90 -15.12 2.94 11.23
N GLY A 91 -14.96 4.19 11.66
CA GLY A 91 -13.65 4.86 11.71
C GLY A 91 -12.63 4.12 12.58
N ALA A 92 -13.05 3.58 13.73
CA ALA A 92 -12.19 2.79 14.60
C ALA A 92 -11.76 1.46 13.94
N VAL A 93 -12.66 0.77 13.24
CA VAL A 93 -12.34 -0.47 12.49
C VAL A 93 -11.33 -0.19 11.37
N ILE A 94 -11.56 0.89 10.63
CA ILE A 94 -10.67 1.40 9.57
C ILE A 94 -9.27 1.66 10.14
N GLN A 95 -9.16 2.42 11.24
CA GLN A 95 -7.90 2.71 11.91
C GLN A 95 -7.13 1.45 12.34
N VAL A 96 -7.83 0.42 12.84
CA VAL A 96 -7.22 -0.87 13.22
C VAL A 96 -6.67 -1.60 11.98
N SER A 97 -7.32 -1.46 10.83
CA SER A 97 -6.91 -2.11 9.58
C SER A 97 -5.70 -1.48 8.89
N GLY A 98 -5.19 -0.34 9.39
CA GLY A 98 -3.99 0.32 8.86
C GLY A 98 -4.29 1.45 7.87
N GLY A 99 -5.50 1.99 7.90
CA GLY A 99 -5.93 3.15 7.13
C GLY A 99 -7.41 3.36 7.31
#